data_AF-A0A376W2L6-F1
#
_entry.id   AF-A0A376W2L6-F1
#
_cell.length_a   1.000
_cell.length_b   1.000
_cell.length_c   1.000
_cell.angle_alpha   90.00
_cell.angle_beta   90.00
_cell.angle_gamma   90.00
#
_symmetry.space_group_name_H-M   'P 1'
#
loop_
_entity.id
_entity.type
_entity.pdbx_description
1 polymer ?
#
loop_
_entity_poly.entity_id
_entity_poly.type
_entity_poly.pdbx_seq_one_letter_code
_entity_poly.pdbx_strand_id
1 'polypeptide(L)'
;MCKEIDATCTFSNQAFDSLIPSLKFRRVEAVMAGMDITPEREKQVLFTTPYYDNSALFVGQQGKYTSVDQLKGKKVGVQNGTTHQKFIMDKHPEITTVPYDSYQNANWICKTVVSTAYLVTPQW
;
A
#
# COMPACT_ATOMS: atom_id res chain seq x y z
N MET A 1 17.63 10.75 6.06
CA MET A 1 18.14 10.10 4.84
C MET A 1 18.73 11.09 3.86
N CYS A 2 17.95 11.95 3.17
CA CYS A 2 18.51 12.88 2.17
C CYS A 2 19.63 13.78 2.72
N LYS A 3 19.44 14.29 3.94
CA LYS A 3 20.47 15.02 4.68
C LYS A 3 21.75 14.19 4.95
N GLU A 4 21.59 12.91 5.27
CA GLU A 4 22.71 12.01 5.60
C GLU A 4 23.56 11.66 4.37
N ILE A 5 22.95 11.70 3.17
CA ILE A 5 23.61 11.44 1.88
C ILE A 5 23.98 12.73 1.13
N ASP A 6 23.88 13.89 1.80
CA ASP A 6 24.12 15.22 1.22
C ASP A 6 23.36 15.46 -0.10
N ALA A 7 22.09 15.04 -0.14
CA ALA A 7 21.21 15.18 -1.30
C ALA A 7 20.01 16.10 -1.02
N THR A 8 19.62 16.84 -2.05
CA THR A 8 18.36 17.60 -2.06
C THR A 8 17.21 16.66 -2.39
N CYS A 9 16.20 16.59 -1.51
CA CYS A 9 15.00 15.80 -1.75
C CYS A 9 13.81 16.66 -2.15
N THR A 10 13.21 16.28 -3.27
CA THR A 10 11.90 16.78 -3.72
C THR A 10 10.91 15.62 -3.68
N PHE A 11 9.69 15.91 -3.25
CA PHE A 11 8.63 14.91 -3.13
C PHE A 11 7.55 15.18 -4.17
N SER A 12 7.16 14.14 -4.90
CA SER A 12 6.03 14.16 -5.82
C SER A 12 4.98 13.18 -5.33
N ASN A 13 3.74 13.66 -5.15
CA ASN A 13 2.62 12.83 -4.73
C ASN A 13 1.92 12.23 -5.95
N GLN A 14 1.68 10.92 -5.92
CA GLN A 14 0.97 10.18 -6.96
C GLN A 14 0.25 8.96 -6.36
N ALA A 15 -0.68 8.38 -7.11
CA ALA A 15 -1.43 7.19 -6.69
C ALA A 15 -0.48 6.00 -6.42
N PHE A 16 -0.78 5.20 -5.40
CA PHE A 16 0.13 4.15 -4.91
C PHE A 16 0.50 3.10 -5.97
N ASP A 17 -0.47 2.69 -6.77
CA ASP A 17 -0.31 1.74 -7.88
C ASP A 17 0.61 2.23 -9.00
N SER A 18 0.78 3.55 -9.12
CA SER A 18 1.65 4.17 -10.13
C SER A 18 3.12 4.29 -9.69
N LEU A 19 3.46 4.01 -8.43
CA LEU A 19 4.79 4.24 -7.86
C LEU A 19 5.87 3.33 -8.48
N ILE A 20 5.63 2.02 -8.56
CA ILE A 20 6.56 1.07 -9.20
C ILE A 20 6.74 1.39 -10.69
N PRO A 21 5.66 1.62 -11.48
CA PRO A 21 5.81 2.12 -12.85
C PRO A 21 6.64 3.40 -12.96
N SER A 22 6.43 4.41 -12.09
CA SER A 22 7.22 5.65 -12.10
C SER A 22 8.72 5.39 -11.89
N LEU A 23 9.10 4.48 -10.99
CA LEU A 23 10.50 4.05 -10.82
C LEU A 23 11.06 3.40 -12.08
N LYS A 24 10.30 2.46 -12.68
CA LYS A 24 10.73 1.75 -13.89
C LYS A 24 10.91 2.68 -15.09
N PHE A 25 10.04 3.70 -15.21
CA PHE A 25 10.13 4.71 -16.26
C PHE A 25 11.06 5.88 -15.92
N ARG A 26 11.83 5.79 -14.82
CA ARG A 26 12.80 6.81 -14.38
C ARG A 26 12.18 8.19 -14.20
N ARG A 27 10.92 8.24 -13.76
CA ARG A 27 10.23 9.49 -13.39
C ARG A 27 10.58 9.95 -11.97
N VAL A 28 11.00 9.01 -11.13
CA VAL A 28 11.47 9.22 -9.76
C VAL A 28 12.66 8.30 -9.49
N GLU A 29 13.56 8.71 -8.61
CA GLU A 29 14.76 7.95 -8.23
C GLU A 29 14.48 6.98 -7.08
N ALA A 30 13.52 7.31 -6.22
CA ALA A 30 13.14 6.48 -5.09
C ALA A 30 11.65 6.64 -4.73
N VAL A 31 11.06 5.59 -4.18
CA VAL A 31 9.70 5.62 -3.64
C VAL A 31 9.75 5.35 -2.14
N MET A 32 9.11 6.21 -1.36
CA MET A 32 8.93 6.05 0.08
C MET A 32 7.46 6.22 0.41
N ALA A 33 6.72 5.11 0.48
CA ALA A 33 5.26 5.13 0.56
C ALA A 33 4.66 3.96 1.36
N GLY A 34 5.40 3.37 2.30
CA GLY A 34 4.86 2.22 3.03
C GLY A 34 4.70 0.98 2.13
N MET A 35 5.65 0.70 1.24
CA MET A 35 5.45 -0.37 0.26
C MET A 35 5.98 -1.71 0.77
N ASP A 36 5.09 -2.63 1.16
CA ASP A 36 5.51 -3.98 1.57
C ASP A 36 6.40 -4.68 0.52
N ILE A 37 7.44 -5.36 1.00
CA ILE A 37 8.28 -6.24 0.17
C ILE A 37 7.47 -7.49 -0.18
N THR A 38 7.31 -7.76 -1.48
CA THR A 38 6.74 -9.02 -1.95
C THR A 38 7.60 -9.58 -3.08
N PRO A 39 7.60 -10.91 -3.29
CA PRO A 39 8.38 -11.53 -4.37
C PRO A 39 8.05 -10.97 -5.76
N GLU A 40 6.80 -10.54 -5.99
CA GLU A 40 6.39 -9.94 -7.26
C GLU A 40 6.96 -8.53 -7.46
N ARG A 41 7.17 -7.78 -6.37
CA ARG A 41 7.76 -6.44 -6.42
C ARG A 41 9.28 -6.51 -6.46
N GLU A 42 9.90 -7.43 -5.72
CA GLU A 42 11.36 -7.67 -5.75
C GLU A 42 11.88 -8.09 -7.13
N LYS A 43 11.03 -8.71 -7.95
CA LYS A 43 11.33 -9.00 -9.37
C LYS A 43 11.37 -7.75 -10.27
N GLN A 44 10.89 -6.61 -9.78
CA GLN A 44 10.70 -5.39 -10.57
C GLN A 44 11.56 -4.22 -10.09
N VAL A 45 11.87 -4.18 -8.78
CA VAL A 45 12.54 -3.07 -8.09
C VAL A 45 13.38 -3.61 -6.93
N LEU A 46 14.37 -2.84 -6.49
CA LEU A 46 15.13 -3.13 -5.28
C LEU A 46 14.48 -2.44 -4.07
N PHE A 47 14.59 -3.09 -2.92
CA PHE A 47 14.15 -2.54 -1.64
C PHE A 47 15.35 -2.31 -0.73
N THR A 48 15.30 -1.26 0.07
CA THR A 48 16.23 -1.10 1.19
C THR A 48 15.88 -2.04 2.33
N THR A 49 16.75 -2.08 3.34
CA THR A 49 16.39 -2.61 4.65
C THR A 49 15.07 -1.99 5.16
N PRO A 50 14.16 -2.77 5.76
CA PRO A 50 12.95 -2.25 6.38
C PRO A 50 13.24 -1.12 7.35
N TYR A 51 12.51 0.00 7.24
CA TYR A 51 12.62 1.11 8.20
C TYR A 51 11.43 1.19 9.17
N TYR A 52 10.34 0.45 8.94
CA TYR A 52 9.18 0.43 9.82
C TYR A 52 8.35 -0.83 9.60
N ASP A 53 7.97 -1.55 10.65
CA ASP A 53 7.10 -2.75 10.62
C ASP A 53 5.74 -2.47 11.28
N ASN A 54 4.68 -3.03 10.72
CA ASN A 54 3.31 -2.78 11.16
C ASN A 54 2.29 -3.83 10.70
N SER A 55 1.07 -3.66 11.21
CA SER A 55 -0.02 -4.61 11.07
C SER A 55 -1.25 -3.99 10.42
N ALA A 56 -1.99 -4.86 9.77
CA ALA A 56 -3.11 -4.51 8.93
C ALA A 56 -4.44 -4.56 9.69
N LEU A 57 -5.22 -3.47 9.73
CA LEU A 57 -6.48 -3.37 10.49
C LEU A 57 -7.67 -3.00 9.59
N PHE A 58 -8.85 -3.53 9.91
CA PHE A 58 -10.11 -3.07 9.34
C PHE A 58 -10.69 -1.95 10.21
N VAL A 59 -11.10 -0.86 9.57
CA VAL A 59 -11.73 0.30 10.20
C VAL A 59 -13.14 0.43 9.65
N GLY A 60 -14.11 0.42 10.55
CA GLY A 60 -15.51 0.59 10.23
C GLY A 60 -16.23 1.39 11.30
N GLN A 61 -17.53 1.60 11.11
CA GLN A 61 -18.36 2.26 12.11
C GLN A 61 -18.29 1.53 13.45
N GLN A 62 -18.09 2.29 14.54
CA GLN A 62 -17.96 1.73 15.89
C GLN A 62 -19.17 0.85 16.23
N GLY A 63 -18.90 -0.36 16.76
CA GLY A 63 -19.91 -1.33 17.16
C GLY A 63 -20.65 -2.04 16.02
N LYS A 64 -20.41 -1.68 14.76
CA LYS A 64 -21.12 -2.27 13.61
C LYS A 64 -20.51 -3.57 13.13
N TYR A 65 -19.18 -3.68 13.19
CA TYR A 65 -18.45 -4.86 12.77
C TYR A 65 -17.43 -5.24 13.83
N THR A 66 -17.43 -6.50 14.26
CA THR A 66 -16.52 -7.05 15.28
C THR A 66 -15.66 -8.18 14.76
N SER A 67 -15.94 -8.69 13.56
CA SER A 67 -15.13 -9.72 12.89
C SER A 67 -15.18 -9.56 11.36
N VAL A 68 -14.17 -10.13 10.69
CA VAL A 68 -14.09 -10.13 9.22
C VAL A 68 -15.25 -10.93 8.59
N ASP A 69 -15.75 -11.97 9.27
CA ASP A 69 -16.89 -12.76 8.81
C ASP A 69 -18.18 -11.95 8.62
N GLN A 70 -18.31 -10.82 9.31
CA GLN A 70 -19.48 -9.94 9.15
C GLN A 70 -19.40 -9.09 7.86
N LEU A 71 -18.26 -9.12 7.16
CA LEU A 71 -18.02 -8.41 5.91
C LEU A 71 -18.38 -9.25 4.68
N LYS A 72 -18.81 -10.51 4.85
CA LYS A 72 -19.22 -11.38 3.74
C LYS A 72 -20.37 -10.75 2.96
N GLY A 73 -20.23 -10.69 1.63
CA GLY A 73 -21.17 -10.02 0.73
C GLY A 73 -21.22 -8.50 0.89
N LYS A 74 -20.31 -7.89 1.65
CA LYS A 74 -20.20 -6.43 1.80
C LYS A 74 -19.11 -5.87 0.88
N LYS A 75 -19.19 -4.56 0.68
CA LYS A 75 -18.16 -3.76 0.00
C LYS A 75 -17.15 -3.26 1.02
N VAL A 76 -15.87 -3.51 0.75
CA VAL A 76 -14.75 -3.03 1.57
C VAL A 76 -13.86 -2.15 0.71
N GLY A 77 -13.65 -0.92 1.15
CA GLY A 77 -12.72 0.01 0.52
C GLY A 77 -11.28 -0.41 0.78
N VAL A 78 -10.45 -0.40 -0.26
CA VAL A 78 -9.03 -0.73 -0.16
C VAL A 78 -8.22 0.13 -1.12
N GLN A 79 -7.00 0.49 -0.75
CA GLN A 79 -6.12 1.20 -1.68
C GLN A 79 -5.63 0.26 -2.79
N ASN A 80 -5.71 0.72 -4.03
CA ASN A 80 -5.38 -0.05 -5.22
C ASN A 80 -3.88 -0.40 -5.26
N GLY A 81 -3.57 -1.61 -5.72
CA GLY A 81 -2.19 -2.10 -5.86
C GLY A 81 -1.50 -2.48 -4.54
N THR A 82 -2.21 -2.44 -3.42
CA THR A 82 -1.69 -2.85 -2.11
C THR A 82 -1.74 -4.36 -1.90
N THR A 83 -0.89 -4.87 -1.01
CA THR A 83 -0.94 -6.26 -0.52
C THR A 83 -2.27 -6.56 0.16
N HIS A 84 -2.95 -5.55 0.69
CA HIS A 84 -4.23 -5.67 1.38
C HIS A 84 -5.37 -6.00 0.42
N GLN A 85 -5.38 -5.39 -0.76
CA GLN A 85 -6.33 -5.72 -1.82
C GLN A 85 -6.15 -7.19 -2.21
N LYS A 86 -4.91 -7.60 -2.48
CA LYS A 86 -4.57 -8.99 -2.80
C LYS A 86 -4.98 -9.96 -1.68
N PHE A 87 -4.72 -9.62 -0.42
CA PHE A 87 -5.10 -10.43 0.73
C PHE A 87 -6.61 -10.69 0.79
N ILE A 88 -7.44 -9.64 0.62
CA ILE A 88 -8.90 -9.80 0.66
C ILE A 88 -9.35 -10.65 -0.53
N MET A 89 -8.83 -10.40 -1.74
CA MET A 89 -9.19 -11.18 -2.92
C MET A 89 -8.81 -12.66 -2.81
N ASP A 90 -7.65 -12.97 -2.23
CA ASP A 90 -7.12 -14.33 -2.14
C ASP A 90 -7.71 -15.12 -0.95
N LYS A 91 -7.97 -14.46 0.18
CA LYS A 91 -8.40 -15.11 1.44
C LYS A 91 -9.88 -14.93 1.78
N HIS A 92 -10.50 -13.88 1.25
CA HIS A 92 -11.90 -13.56 1.49
C HIS A 92 -12.62 -13.18 0.18
N PRO A 93 -12.66 -14.07 -0.83
CA PRO A 93 -13.27 -13.81 -2.13
C PRO A 93 -14.77 -13.46 -2.03
N GLU A 94 -15.41 -13.80 -0.91
CA GLU A 94 -16.79 -13.44 -0.60
C GLU A 94 -16.98 -11.95 -0.24
N ILE A 95 -15.88 -11.20 -0.05
CA ILE A 95 -15.89 -9.76 0.19
C ILE A 95 -15.63 -9.04 -1.14
N THR A 96 -16.49 -8.08 -1.47
CA THR A 96 -16.28 -7.25 -2.67
C THR A 96 -15.31 -6.11 -2.35
N THR A 97 -14.10 -6.16 -2.91
CA THR A 97 -13.13 -5.05 -2.80
C THR A 97 -13.53 -3.90 -3.70
N VAL A 98 -13.56 -2.68 -3.15
CA VAL A 98 -13.73 -1.42 -3.89
C VAL A 98 -12.37 -0.72 -3.88
N PRO A 99 -11.60 -0.76 -4.98
CA PRO A 99 -10.29 -0.14 -5.04
C PRO A 99 -10.39 1.39 -5.12
N TYR A 100 -9.54 2.07 -4.36
CA TYR A 100 -9.37 3.52 -4.35
C TYR A 100 -7.91 3.89 -4.62
N ASP A 101 -7.68 5.00 -5.31
CA ASP A 101 -6.36 5.57 -5.54
C ASP A 101 -5.72 6.13 -4.25
N SER A 102 -6.57 6.70 -3.37
CA SER A 102 -6.21 7.27 -2.08
C SER A 102 -7.15 6.78 -0.97
N TYR A 103 -6.60 6.54 0.22
CA TYR A 103 -7.41 6.25 1.41
C TYR A 103 -8.41 7.36 1.74
N GLN A 104 -8.11 8.60 1.40
CA GLN A 104 -8.99 9.74 1.67
C GLN A 104 -10.31 9.66 0.87
N ASN A 105 -10.30 8.95 -0.25
CA ASN A 105 -11.47 8.76 -1.10
C ASN A 105 -12.34 7.57 -0.64
N ALA A 106 -11.88 6.79 0.34
CA ALA A 106 -12.56 5.60 0.80
C ALA A 106 -13.73 5.96 1.73
N ASN A 107 -14.95 5.90 1.19
CA ASN A 107 -16.19 6.14 1.94
C ASN A 107 -16.80 4.89 2.57
N TRP A 108 -16.22 3.71 2.30
CA TRP A 108 -16.67 2.42 2.84
C TRP A 108 -15.75 1.96 3.98
N ILE A 109 -16.14 0.87 4.66
CA ILE A 109 -15.28 0.17 5.64
C ILE A 109 -13.91 0.00 4.99
N CYS A 110 -12.92 0.65 5.56
CA CYS A 110 -11.60 0.77 4.97
C CYS A 110 -10.66 -0.10 5.77
N LYS A 111 -9.82 -0.87 5.10
CA LYS A 111 -8.67 -1.45 5.78
C LYS A 111 -7.61 -0.36 5.94
N THR A 112 -7.61 0.35 7.07
CA THR A 112 -6.54 1.33 7.37
C THR A 112 -5.33 0.60 7.89
N VAL A 113 -4.24 0.74 7.16
CA VAL A 113 -2.97 0.12 7.51
C VAL A 113 -1.89 1.12 7.19
N VAL A 114 -1.19 1.54 8.23
CA VAL A 114 0.20 1.95 8.07
C VAL A 114 0.90 0.67 7.64
N SER A 115 1.59 0.70 6.50
CA SER A 115 2.22 -0.43 5.82
C SER A 115 3.74 -0.40 6.01
N THR A 116 4.40 -1.56 5.95
CA THR A 116 5.82 -1.65 6.32
C THR A 116 6.57 -0.80 5.33
N ALA A 117 7.38 0.11 5.86
CA ALA A 117 7.76 1.27 5.10
C ALA A 117 9.22 1.12 4.68
N TYR A 118 9.45 1.26 3.37
CA TYR A 118 10.70 0.97 2.70
C TYR A 118 10.99 2.07 1.68
N LEU A 119 12.28 2.33 1.49
CA LEU A 119 12.71 3.04 0.31
C LEU A 119 12.86 2.01 -0.80
N VAL A 120 12.18 2.26 -1.90
CA VAL A 120 12.25 1.43 -3.10
C VAL A 120 13.14 2.15 -4.10
N THR A 121 14.17 1.47 -4.58
CA THR A 121 15.12 1.99 -5.56
C THR A 121 15.07 1.17 -6.85
N PRO A 122 15.44 1.74 -8.00
CA PRO A 122 15.53 0.99 -9.25
C PRO A 122 16.59 -0.13 -9.20
N GLN A 123 16.42 -1.16 -10.03
CA GLN A 123 17.32 -2.33 -10.11
C GLN A 123 18.46 -2.20 -11.13
N TRP A 124 18.55 -1.09 -11.86
CA TRP A 124 19.53 -0.88 -12.92
C TRP A 124 20.81 -0.19 -12.43
#